data_AF-A0A0C7R1F3-F1
#
_entry.id   AF-A0A0C7R1F3-F1
#
_cell.length_a   1.000
_cell.length_b   1.000
_cell.length_c   1.000
_cell.angle_alpha   90.00
_cell.angle_beta   90.00
_cell.angle_gamma   90.00
#
_symmetry.space_group_name_H-M   'P 1'
#
loop_
_entity.id
_entity.type
_entity.pdbx_description
1 polymer ?
#
loop_
_entity_poly.entity_id
_entity_poly.type
_entity_poly.pdbx_seq_one_letter_code
_entity_poly.pdbx_strand_id
1 'polypeptide(L)'
;MFKKLKNREYNWTGKYIKEYNQMVSFYEKQISDKDIEIKKLNNELDKLKSNSKFKTKQKQISDEDIERIKQLKENGKSYSYISKETGWSKATISRVINNKKGIY
;
A
#
# COMPACT_ATOMS: atom_id res chain seq x y z
N MET A 1 -49.21 55.68 -21.01
CA MET A 1 -49.68 54.46 -20.31
C MET A 1 -48.64 53.36 -20.51
N PHE A 2 -47.59 53.30 -19.68
CA PHE A 2 -46.56 52.26 -19.75
C PHE A 2 -46.27 51.71 -18.36
N LYS A 3 -47.22 50.92 -17.84
CA LYS A 3 -46.98 50.03 -16.70
C LYS A 3 -47.33 48.64 -17.17
N LYS A 4 -46.32 47.82 -17.47
CA LYS A 4 -46.27 46.35 -17.34
C LYS A 4 -45.18 45.75 -18.25
N LEU A 5 -43.90 46.02 -17.95
CA LEU A 5 -42.80 45.24 -18.55
C LEU A 5 -41.69 44.88 -17.54
N LYS A 6 -41.97 44.87 -16.23
CA LYS A 6 -40.98 44.54 -15.18
C LYS A 6 -41.27 43.28 -14.35
N ASN A 7 -42.14 42.38 -14.82
CA ASN A 7 -42.63 41.26 -13.98
C ASN A 7 -42.37 39.83 -14.51
N ARG A 8 -41.70 39.64 -15.66
CA ARG A 8 -41.40 38.29 -16.19
C ARG A 8 -39.93 37.87 -16.10
N GLU A 9 -39.00 38.80 -16.02
CA GLU A 9 -37.59 38.50 -15.77
C GLU A 9 -37.32 38.09 -14.30
N TYR A 10 -38.23 38.43 -13.39
CA TYR A 10 -38.03 38.35 -11.94
C TYR A 10 -38.19 36.95 -11.30
N ASN A 11 -38.29 35.87 -12.08
CA ASN A 11 -38.52 34.53 -11.53
C ASN A 11 -37.48 33.48 -11.98
N TRP A 12 -36.89 33.64 -13.17
CA TRP A 12 -35.95 32.65 -13.69
C TRP A 12 -34.57 32.74 -13.03
N THR A 13 -34.09 33.95 -12.71
CA THR A 13 -32.78 34.14 -12.06
C THR A 13 -32.76 33.57 -10.65
N GLY A 14 -33.83 33.78 -9.88
CA GLY A 14 -33.96 33.19 -8.53
C GLY A 14 -34.07 31.67 -8.57
N LYS A 15 -34.81 31.13 -9.55
CA LYS A 15 -34.87 29.67 -9.78
C LYS A 15 -33.51 29.09 -10.13
N TYR A 16 -32.78 29.73 -11.05
CA TYR A 16 -31.45 29.32 -11.46
C TYR A 16 -30.46 29.33 -10.29
N ILE A 17 -30.42 30.40 -9.50
CA ILE A 17 -29.55 30.49 -8.32
C ILE A 17 -29.87 29.38 -7.31
N LYS A 18 -31.17 29.09 -7.10
CA LYS A 18 -31.59 28.01 -6.20
C LYS A 18 -31.12 26.64 -6.68
N GLU A 19 -31.34 26.32 -7.96
CA GLU A 19 -30.92 25.05 -8.56
C GLU A 19 -29.39 24.90 -8.56
N TYR A 20 -28.67 25.98 -8.87
CA TYR A 20 -27.21 26.03 -8.80
C TYR A 20 -26.70 25.76 -7.38
N ASN A 21 -27.25 26.43 -6.36
CA ASN A 21 -26.84 26.24 -4.97
C ASN A 21 -27.15 24.82 -4.48
N GLN A 22 -28.29 24.23 -4.90
CA GLN A 22 -28.61 22.84 -4.60
C GLN A 22 -27.60 21.88 -5.21
N MET A 23 -27.20 22.12 -6.46
CA MET A 23 -26.20 21.33 -7.15
C MET A 23 -24.82 21.45 -6.49
N VAL A 24 -24.40 22.67 -6.12
CA VAL A 24 -23.15 22.92 -5.39
C VAL A 24 -23.15 22.18 -4.06
N SER A 25 -24.20 22.36 -3.25
CA SER A 25 -24.32 21.68 -1.95
C SER A 25 -24.28 20.16 -2.07
N PHE A 26 -24.90 19.61 -3.13
CA PHE A 26 -24.84 18.18 -3.41
C PHE A 26 -23.41 17.69 -3.69
N TYR A 27 -22.67 18.41 -4.53
CA TYR A 27 -21.28 18.04 -4.84
C TYR A 27 -20.32 18.26 -3.67
N GLU A 28 -20.48 19.36 -2.92
CA GLU A 28 -19.72 19.61 -1.68
C GLU A 28 -19.91 18.48 -0.68
N LYS A 29 -21.15 17.98 -0.53
CA LYS A 29 -21.43 16.83 0.32
C LYS A 29 -20.72 15.57 -0.17
N GLN A 30 -20.78 15.27 -1.46
CA GLN A 30 -20.08 14.10 -2.01
C GLN A 30 -18.57 14.17 -1.81
N ILE A 31 -17.96 15.35 -1.97
CA ILE A 31 -16.54 15.57 -1.74
C ILE A 31 -16.21 15.33 -0.26
N SER A 32 -16.99 15.92 0.65
CA SER A 32 -16.82 15.73 2.09
C SER A 32 -16.93 14.25 2.49
N ASP A 33 -17.92 13.52 1.97
CA ASP A 33 -18.11 12.10 2.27
C ASP A 33 -16.91 11.27 1.78
N LYS A 34 -16.38 11.58 0.59
CA LYS A 34 -15.16 10.93 0.06
C LYS A 34 -13.92 11.25 0.89
N ASP A 35 -13.76 12.47 1.36
CA ASP A 35 -12.64 12.86 2.21
C ASP A 35 -12.66 12.10 3.55
N ILE A 36 -13.84 11.89 4.12
CA ILE A 36 -14.01 11.08 5.34
C ILE A 36 -13.60 9.63 5.08
N GLU A 37 -14.02 9.07 3.95
CA GLU A 37 -13.67 7.69 3.58
C GLU A 37 -12.17 7.52 3.31
N ILE A 38 -11.54 8.45 2.60
CA ILE A 38 -10.09 8.48 2.39
C ILE A 38 -9.35 8.51 3.73
N LYS A 39 -9.78 9.36 4.67
CA LYS A 39 -9.19 9.42 6.02
C LYS A 39 -9.33 8.09 6.77
N LYS A 40 -10.49 7.44 6.66
CA LYS A 40 -10.73 6.14 7.31
C LYS A 40 -9.82 5.06 6.72
N LEU A 41 -9.73 4.97 5.40
CA LEU A 41 -8.89 4.00 4.70
C LEU A 41 -7.40 4.21 5.00
N ASN A 42 -6.93 5.46 5.04
CA ASN A 42 -5.55 5.77 5.42
C ASN A 42 -5.24 5.34 6.85
N ASN A 43 -6.14 5.58 7.80
CA ASN A 43 -5.99 5.12 9.18
C ASN A 43 -5.94 3.59 9.28
N GLU A 44 -6.75 2.88 8.49
CA GLU A 44 -6.71 1.41 8.43
C GLU A 44 -5.40 0.90 7.82
N LEU A 45 -4.90 1.54 6.75
CA LEU A 45 -3.61 1.21 6.15
C LEU A 45 -2.45 1.40 7.14
N ASP A 46 -2.43 2.48 7.90
CA ASP A 46 -1.37 2.72 8.89
C ASP A 46 -1.42 1.72 10.04
N LYS A 47 -2.62 1.32 10.48
CA LYS A 47 -2.80 0.21 11.43
C LYS A 47 -2.26 -1.11 10.86
N LEU A 48 -2.51 -1.40 9.58
CA LEU A 48 -2.00 -2.61 8.94
C LEU A 48 -0.48 -2.60 8.75
N LYS A 49 0.10 -1.46 8.34
CA LYS A 49 1.56 -1.29 8.21
C LYS A 49 2.29 -1.41 9.54
N SER A 50 1.71 -0.87 10.61
CA SER A 50 2.27 -0.97 11.96
C SER A 50 2.10 -2.35 12.58
N ASN A 51 1.14 -3.16 12.10
CA ASN A 51 0.88 -4.49 12.61
C ASN A 51 2.05 -5.45 12.31
N SER A 52 2.72 -5.86 13.39
CA SER A 52 3.86 -6.78 13.38
C SER A 52 3.55 -8.16 12.79
N LYS A 53 2.27 -8.57 12.71
CA LYS A 53 1.86 -9.83 12.07
C LYS A 53 2.16 -9.86 10.57
N PHE A 54 2.18 -8.70 9.92
CA PHE A 54 2.45 -8.58 8.47
C PHE A 54 3.87 -8.10 8.18
N LYS A 55 4.66 -7.79 9.21
CA LYS A 55 6.10 -7.58 9.02
C LYS A 55 6.73 -8.93 8.73
N THR A 56 7.14 -9.13 7.48
CA THR A 56 7.96 -10.28 7.10
C THR A 56 9.19 -10.29 8.00
N LYS A 57 9.59 -11.47 8.49
CA LYS A 57 10.86 -11.60 9.21
C LYS A 57 11.96 -11.08 8.27
N GLN A 58 12.71 -10.09 8.73
CA GLN A 58 13.85 -9.59 7.96
C GLN A 58 14.79 -10.75 7.65
N LYS A 59 15.31 -10.76 6.43
CA LYS A 59 16.33 -11.70 5.98
C LYS A 59 17.51 -11.61 6.95
N GLN A 60 17.77 -12.68 7.68
CA GLN A 60 18.85 -12.72 8.68
C GLN A 60 20.21 -13.08 8.07
N ILE A 61 20.21 -13.69 6.88
CA ILE A 61 21.41 -14.12 6.17
C ILE A 61 21.74 -13.12 5.07
N SER A 62 23.00 -12.69 4.97
CA SER A 62 23.43 -11.77 3.91
C SER A 62 23.42 -12.45 2.53
N ASP A 63 23.38 -11.64 1.47
CA ASP A 63 23.55 -12.16 0.11
C ASP A 63 24.93 -12.79 -0.12
N GLU A 64 25.97 -12.22 0.49
CA GLU A 64 27.33 -12.75 0.46
C GLU A 64 27.41 -14.16 1.07
N ASP A 65 26.75 -14.38 2.21
CA ASP A 65 26.69 -15.69 2.86
C ASP A 65 25.92 -16.71 2.02
N ILE A 66 24.84 -16.29 1.36
CA ILE A 66 24.09 -17.13 0.44
C ILE A 66 24.98 -17.57 -0.72
N GLU A 67 25.72 -16.65 -1.31
CA GLU A 67 26.62 -16.94 -2.42
C GLU A 67 27.75 -17.88 -1.98
N ARG A 68 28.38 -17.61 -0.83
CA ARG A 68 29.44 -18.46 -0.27
C ARG A 68 28.95 -19.88 0.00
N ILE A 69 27.73 -20.04 0.54
CA ILE A 69 27.11 -21.37 0.74
C ILE A 69 26.92 -22.10 -0.59
N LYS A 70 26.42 -21.42 -1.63
CA LYS A 70 26.20 -22.01 -2.96
C LYS A 70 27.51 -22.45 -3.60
N GLN A 71 28.52 -21.58 -3.60
CA GLN A 71 29.86 -21.89 -4.13
C GLN A 71 30.50 -23.08 -3.42
N LEU A 72 30.44 -23.13 -2.07
CA LEU A 72 30.99 -24.25 -1.32
C LEU A 72 30.25 -25.56 -1.64
N LYS A 73 28.95 -25.50 -1.90
CA LYS A 73 28.17 -26.68 -2.28
C LYS A 73 28.50 -27.16 -3.70
N GLU A 74 28.66 -26.25 -4.64
CA GLU A 74 29.12 -26.54 -6.02
C GLU A 74 30.51 -27.16 -6.01
N ASN A 75 31.40 -26.69 -5.13
CA ASN A 75 32.72 -27.26 -4.87
C ASN A 75 32.70 -28.61 -4.13
N GLY A 76 31.53 -29.24 -3.99
CA GLY A 76 31.37 -30.58 -3.41
C GLY A 76 31.57 -30.65 -1.88
N LYS A 77 31.63 -29.52 -1.17
CA LYS A 77 31.81 -29.53 0.29
C LYS A 77 30.56 -30.06 1.01
N SER A 78 30.79 -30.75 2.12
CA SER A 78 29.70 -31.29 2.94
C SER A 78 28.99 -30.18 3.75
N TYR A 79 27.73 -30.41 4.12
CA TYR A 79 26.97 -29.50 4.99
C TYR A 79 27.67 -29.22 6.32
N SER A 80 28.43 -30.19 6.84
CA SER A 80 29.21 -30.02 8.07
C SER A 80 30.39 -29.06 7.88
N TYR A 81 31.06 -29.15 6.73
CA TYR A 81 32.14 -28.22 6.38
C TYR A 81 31.61 -26.80 6.19
N ILE A 82 30.53 -26.65 5.41
CA ILE A 82 29.91 -25.34 5.15
C ILE A 82 29.46 -24.69 6.45
N SER A 83 28.87 -25.45 7.38
CA SER A 83 28.43 -24.94 8.68
C SER A 83 29.57 -24.41 9.54
N LYS A 84 30.73 -25.06 9.50
CA LYS A 84 31.92 -24.58 10.21
C LYS A 84 32.50 -23.31 9.58
N GLU A 85 32.49 -23.24 8.25
CA GLU A 85 33.06 -22.14 7.48
C GLU A 85 32.20 -20.87 7.53
N THR A 86 30.88 -21.01 7.43
CA THR A 86 29.96 -19.86 7.34
C THR A 86 29.26 -19.54 8.66
N GLY A 87 29.44 -20.38 9.69
CA GLY A 87 28.77 -20.23 10.99
C GLY A 87 27.26 -20.53 10.97
N TRP A 88 26.69 -20.83 9.80
CA TRP A 88 25.26 -21.09 9.67
C TRP A 88 24.90 -22.53 10.00
N SER A 89 23.71 -22.73 10.57
CA SER A 89 23.21 -24.07 10.87
C SER A 89 23.00 -24.88 9.58
N LYS A 90 23.14 -26.22 9.68
CA LYS A 90 22.86 -27.13 8.56
C LYS A 90 21.44 -26.95 8.00
N ALA A 91 20.48 -26.58 8.83
CA ALA A 91 19.11 -26.29 8.40
C ALA A 91 19.04 -25.02 7.55
N THR A 92 19.72 -23.93 7.93
CA THR A 92 19.81 -22.70 7.13
C THR A 92 20.48 -23.01 5.79
N ILE A 93 21.60 -23.73 5.80
CA ILE A 93 22.34 -24.13 4.60
C ILE A 93 21.47 -24.96 3.66
N SER A 94 20.72 -25.93 4.20
CA SER A 94 19.79 -26.75 3.41
C SER A 94 18.69 -25.91 2.77
N ARG A 95 18.13 -24.94 3.50
CA ARG A 95 17.15 -24.02 2.92
C ARG A 95 17.76 -23.17 1.81
N VAL A 96 18.96 -22.62 1.99
CA VAL A 96 19.64 -21.82 0.97
C VAL A 96 19.88 -22.61 -0.31
N ILE A 97 20.38 -23.85 -0.20
CA ILE A 97 20.67 -24.73 -1.34
C ILE A 97 19.38 -25.16 -2.05
N ASN A 98 18.34 -25.49 -1.29
CA ASN A 98 17.08 -26.01 -1.84
C ASN A 98 16.08 -24.92 -2.24
N ASN A 99 16.36 -23.64 -1.99
CA ASN A 99 15.47 -22.55 -2.33
C ASN A 99 15.51 -22.24 -3.84
N LYS A 100 14.64 -22.91 -4.59
CA LYS A 100 14.46 -22.73 -6.04
C LYS A 100 13.83 -21.39 -6.44
N LYS A 101 13.23 -20.65 -5.50
CA LYS A 101 12.48 -19.42 -5.79
C LYS A 101 13.26 -18.13 -5.56
N GLY A 102 14.49 -18.20 -5.05
CA GLY A 102 15.28 -17.01 -4.71
C GLY A 102 14.66 -16.16 -3.59
N ILE A 103 13.71 -16.70 -2.83
CA ILE A 103 13.00 -15.99 -1.76
C ILE A 103 13.86 -16.06 -0.50
N TYR A 104 14.91 -15.25 -0.47
CA TYR A 104 15.63 -14.88 0.74
C TYR A 104 15.90 -13.39 0.68
#